data_AF-A0A1Y7VIR0-F1
#
_entry.id   AF-A0A1Y7VIR0-F1
#
_cell.length_a   1.000
_cell.length_b   1.000
_cell.length_c   1.000
_cell.angle_alpha   90.00
_cell.angle_beta   90.00
_cell.angle_gamma   90.00
#
_symmetry.space_group_name_H-M   'P 1'
#
loop_
_entity.id
_entity.type
_entity.pdbx_description
1 polymer ?
#
loop_
_entity_poly.entity_id
_entity_poly.type
_entity_poly.pdbx_seq_one_letter_code
_entity_poly.pdbx_strand_id
1 'polypeptide(L)'
;MPNKNKKEKEPPKPVKSGKGPKEGQDTAETEIASRKNSLTVVQSSTSTKIKVPIPQPVVVPVKKDKRQNSSRFNASNNRELQKLPSLKDVPPADQEKLFIQKLRQCCVLFDFVSDPLSDLKWKEVKRAALSEMVEYITHNRNVITEPIYPEAVHMFAVNMFRTLPPSSNPTGAEFDPEEDEPTLEAAWPHLQLVYEFFLRFLESPDFQPNIAKKYIDQKFVLQLLELFDSEDPRERDFLKTTLHRIYGKFLGLRAYIRKQINNIFYRFIYETEHHNGIAELLE
;
A
#
# COMPACT_ATOMS: atom_id res chain seq x y z
N MET A 1 -31.43 -48.44 -11.46
CA MET A 1 -31.55 -48.55 -12.93
C MET A 1 -32.90 -47.99 -13.36
N PRO A 2 -33.09 -47.57 -14.62
CA PRO A 2 -32.31 -46.61 -15.42
C PRO A 2 -33.25 -45.40 -15.79
N ASN A 3 -32.89 -44.31 -16.46
CA ASN A 3 -32.01 -43.98 -17.59
C ASN A 3 -31.41 -42.56 -17.34
N LYS A 4 -30.16 -42.20 -17.68
CA LYS A 4 -29.46 -42.21 -18.99
C LYS A 4 -30.14 -41.42 -20.12
N ASN A 5 -29.56 -40.28 -20.47
CA ASN A 5 -28.95 -40.15 -21.80
C ASN A 5 -27.85 -39.08 -21.84
N LYS A 6 -26.71 -39.44 -22.42
CA LYS A 6 -25.63 -38.53 -22.85
C LYS A 6 -25.91 -38.06 -24.28
N LYS A 7 -25.42 -36.88 -24.66
CA LYS A 7 -24.93 -36.65 -26.03
C LYS A 7 -23.93 -35.50 -26.10
N GLU A 8 -22.65 -35.83 -26.24
CA GLU A 8 -21.62 -34.91 -26.73
C GLU A 8 -21.55 -34.94 -28.26
N LYS A 9 -21.20 -33.83 -28.91
CA LYS A 9 -20.28 -33.85 -30.06
C LYS A 9 -19.67 -32.47 -30.38
N GLU A 10 -18.47 -32.50 -30.93
CA GLU A 10 -17.55 -31.36 -31.16
C GLU A 10 -17.63 -30.74 -32.58
N PRO A 11 -17.02 -29.55 -32.80
CA PRO A 11 -16.94 -28.86 -34.10
C PRO A 11 -15.86 -29.46 -35.04
N PRO A 12 -15.84 -29.08 -36.34
CA PRO A 12 -14.84 -28.11 -36.85
C PRO A 12 -15.38 -27.27 -38.06
N LYS A 13 -14.67 -26.43 -38.86
CA LYS A 13 -13.25 -26.03 -39.07
C LYS A 13 -13.16 -24.50 -39.34
N PRO A 14 -11.98 -23.84 -39.20
CA PRO A 14 -11.73 -22.47 -39.66
C PRO A 14 -11.44 -22.36 -41.17
N VAL A 15 -11.53 -21.14 -41.73
CA VAL A 15 -11.13 -20.78 -43.12
C VAL A 15 -9.87 -19.90 -43.11
N LYS A 16 -9.08 -19.93 -44.20
CA LYS A 16 -7.72 -19.37 -44.30
C LYS A 16 -7.55 -18.52 -45.58
N SER A 17 -6.47 -17.72 -45.61
CA SER A 17 -5.86 -17.02 -46.78
C SER A 17 -6.57 -15.78 -47.37
N GLY A 18 -5.84 -14.78 -47.91
CA GLY A 18 -4.39 -14.53 -47.83
C GLY A 18 -3.78 -13.59 -48.89
N LYS A 19 -2.44 -13.46 -48.86
CA LYS A 19 -1.49 -12.81 -49.81
C LYS A 19 -1.40 -11.26 -49.87
N GLY A 20 -0.15 -10.77 -49.96
CA GLY A 20 0.26 -9.45 -50.50
C GLY A 20 0.71 -9.54 -51.98
N PRO A 21 1.28 -8.48 -52.59
CA PRO A 21 2.74 -8.15 -52.54
C PRO A 21 3.03 -6.65 -52.20
N LYS A 22 4.25 -6.09 -51.97
CA LYS A 22 5.60 -6.12 -52.66
C LYS A 22 5.56 -5.35 -54.03
N GLU A 23 6.45 -4.43 -54.47
CA GLU A 23 7.74 -3.76 -54.08
C GLU A 23 7.75 -2.30 -54.66
N GLY A 24 8.73 -1.38 -54.55
CA GLY A 24 10.12 -1.34 -53.99
C GLY A 24 10.32 -0.16 -53.00
N GLN A 25 11.48 0.50 -52.76
CA GLN A 25 12.82 0.70 -53.38
C GLN A 25 13.01 2.02 -54.17
N ASP A 26 13.82 2.95 -53.63
CA ASP A 26 14.84 3.70 -54.40
C ASP A 26 15.90 4.37 -53.50
N THR A 27 17.04 4.81 -54.06
CA THR A 27 18.24 5.29 -53.33
C THR A 27 18.86 6.56 -53.92
N ALA A 28 19.43 7.44 -53.08
CA ALA A 28 20.36 8.49 -53.51
C ALA A 28 21.35 8.92 -52.40
N GLU A 29 22.65 8.85 -52.69
CA GLU A 29 23.74 9.53 -51.96
C GLU A 29 24.26 10.71 -52.79
N THR A 30 24.88 11.72 -52.17
CA THR A 30 25.76 12.68 -52.88
C THR A 30 26.81 13.25 -51.92
N GLU A 31 27.97 13.64 -52.45
CA GLU A 31 29.24 13.70 -51.71
C GLU A 31 29.63 15.06 -51.07
N ILE A 32 30.38 14.92 -49.97
CA ILE A 32 31.63 15.62 -49.60
C ILE A 32 32.09 16.82 -50.47
N ALA A 33 32.46 17.92 -49.79
CA ALA A 33 33.50 18.84 -50.27
C ALA A 33 34.44 19.29 -49.13
N SER A 34 35.75 19.30 -49.39
CA SER A 34 36.81 19.60 -48.39
C SER A 34 37.95 20.43 -48.99
N ARG A 35 38.57 21.37 -48.25
CA ARG A 35 39.94 21.97 -48.40
C ARG A 35 40.07 23.28 -47.58
N LYS A 36 41.25 23.77 -47.12
CA LYS A 36 42.58 23.19 -46.83
C LYS A 36 43.52 24.25 -46.16
N ASN A 37 44.46 23.81 -45.30
CA ASN A 37 45.88 24.29 -45.13
C ASN A 37 46.20 25.75 -44.70
N SER A 38 47.38 26.13 -44.12
CA SER A 38 48.51 25.44 -43.41
C SER A 38 49.56 26.48 -42.89
N LEU A 39 50.64 26.00 -42.23
CA LEU A 39 51.96 26.66 -41.92
C LEU A 39 51.99 27.58 -40.67
N THR A 40 53.05 27.72 -39.84
CA THR A 40 54.42 27.13 -39.66
C THR A 40 54.87 27.43 -38.19
N VAL A 41 55.49 26.55 -37.36
CA VAL A 41 56.87 25.98 -37.36
C VAL A 41 57.97 27.05 -37.12
N VAL A 42 58.91 26.98 -36.13
CA VAL A 42 59.07 26.22 -34.85
C VAL A 42 60.28 26.78 -34.05
N GLN A 43 60.33 26.71 -32.70
CA GLN A 43 61.59 26.71 -31.88
C GLN A 43 61.39 26.32 -30.39
N SER A 44 62.47 26.11 -29.62
CA SER A 44 62.49 25.44 -28.30
C SER A 44 63.51 26.01 -27.29
N SER A 45 63.31 25.80 -25.98
CA SER A 45 64.33 25.27 -25.02
C SER A 45 63.97 25.40 -23.52
N THR A 46 64.67 24.60 -22.69
CA THR A 46 64.78 24.62 -21.21
C THR A 46 63.59 24.13 -20.37
N SER A 47 63.88 23.77 -19.11
CA SER A 47 63.11 22.77 -18.36
C SER A 47 63.02 23.08 -16.85
N THR A 48 61.84 22.89 -16.25
CA THR A 48 61.66 22.77 -14.80
C THR A 48 60.75 21.59 -14.46
N LYS A 49 60.99 20.94 -13.32
CA LYS A 49 60.38 19.64 -12.97
C LYS A 49 58.93 19.81 -12.48
N ILE A 50 57.97 19.22 -13.20
CA ILE A 50 56.59 19.09 -12.74
C ILE A 50 56.53 18.02 -11.63
N LYS A 51 55.91 18.35 -10.49
CA LYS A 51 55.64 17.43 -9.39
C LYS A 51 54.27 16.78 -9.61
N VAL A 52 54.22 15.46 -9.77
CA VAL A 52 53.00 14.71 -10.08
C VAL A 52 51.98 14.80 -8.93
N PRO A 53 50.73 15.24 -9.17
CA PRO A 53 49.62 15.02 -8.25
C PRO A 53 49.07 13.61 -8.40
N ILE A 54 48.80 12.93 -7.29
CA ILE A 54 48.10 11.64 -7.27
C ILE A 54 46.62 11.88 -7.64
N PRO A 55 46.01 11.08 -8.53
CA PRO A 55 44.58 11.19 -8.80
C PRO A 55 43.78 10.80 -7.55
N GLN A 56 42.97 11.72 -7.03
CA GLN A 56 42.01 11.40 -5.98
C GLN A 56 40.84 10.59 -6.58
N PRO A 57 40.22 9.65 -5.82
CA PRO A 57 39.04 8.96 -6.28
C PRO A 57 37.89 9.95 -6.48
N VAL A 58 37.18 9.82 -7.60
CA VAL A 58 35.99 10.63 -7.88
C VAL A 58 34.87 10.16 -6.94
N VAL A 59 34.67 10.89 -5.84
CA VAL A 59 33.50 10.71 -4.98
C VAL A 59 32.28 11.19 -5.76
N VAL A 60 31.58 10.25 -6.40
CA VAL A 60 30.29 10.52 -7.03
C VAL A 60 29.34 10.99 -5.92
N PRO A 61 28.74 12.19 -6.02
CA PRO A 61 27.81 12.65 -5.00
C PRO A 61 26.53 11.80 -5.11
N VAL A 62 26.41 10.82 -4.20
CA VAL A 62 25.15 10.12 -3.96
C VAL A 62 24.10 11.19 -3.71
N LYS A 63 23.11 11.28 -4.62
CA LYS A 63 21.96 12.13 -4.40
C LYS A 63 21.31 11.63 -3.11
N LYS A 64 21.04 12.53 -2.16
CA LYS A 64 20.15 12.18 -1.05
C LYS A 64 18.77 11.98 -1.64
N ASP A 65 18.43 10.74 -1.94
CA ASP A 65 17.13 10.43 -2.51
C ASP A 65 16.03 10.87 -1.56
N LYS A 66 15.02 11.48 -2.17
CA LYS A 66 13.94 12.16 -1.47
C LYS A 66 13.04 11.08 -0.89
N ARG A 67 13.35 10.66 0.36
CA ARG A 67 12.65 9.64 1.17
C ARG A 67 11.37 9.17 0.51
N GLN A 68 11.44 8.01 -0.12
CA GLN A 68 10.22 7.27 -0.43
C GLN A 68 9.59 6.85 0.90
N ASN A 69 8.26 6.91 0.95
CA ASN A 69 7.46 6.74 2.16
C ASN A 69 6.48 5.62 1.90
N SER A 70 6.17 4.81 2.92
CA SER A 70 5.30 3.63 2.89
C SER A 70 3.79 3.89 2.68
N SER A 71 3.38 5.13 2.38
CA SER A 71 2.01 5.43 1.91
C SER A 71 1.89 6.55 0.89
N ARG A 72 0.81 6.47 0.10
CA ARG A 72 0.25 7.59 -0.69
C ARG A 72 -1.18 7.89 -0.25
N PHE A 73 -1.33 8.49 0.93
CA PHE A 73 -2.61 9.03 1.35
C PHE A 73 -2.96 10.30 0.57
N ASN A 74 -4.11 10.30 -0.09
CA ASN A 74 -4.73 11.53 -0.59
C ASN A 74 -5.36 12.28 0.59
N ALA A 75 -4.70 13.33 1.07
CA ALA A 75 -5.23 14.16 2.15
C ALA A 75 -6.59 14.78 1.79
N SER A 76 -7.47 14.94 2.76
CA SER A 76 -8.82 15.44 2.53
C SER A 76 -8.85 16.93 2.17
N ASN A 77 -9.74 17.33 1.26
CA ASN A 77 -9.88 18.72 0.81
C ASN A 77 -10.28 19.69 1.95
N ASN A 78 -11.03 19.20 2.94
CA ASN A 78 -11.26 19.91 4.20
C ASN A 78 -10.68 19.06 5.35
N ARG A 79 -9.87 19.70 6.21
CA ARG A 79 -9.14 19.10 7.32
C ARG A 79 -9.50 19.71 8.69
N GLU A 80 -10.43 20.67 8.72
CA GLU A 80 -10.85 21.29 9.98
C GLU A 80 -11.83 20.39 10.75
N LEU A 81 -11.45 19.98 11.95
CA LEU A 81 -12.27 19.10 12.79
C LEU A 81 -12.97 19.90 13.90
N GLN A 82 -14.28 19.74 14.04
CA GLN A 82 -14.97 20.18 15.25
C GLN A 82 -14.46 19.35 16.45
N LYS A 83 -13.93 19.99 17.51
CA LYS A 83 -13.62 19.26 18.76
C LYS A 83 -14.94 18.83 19.41
N LEU A 84 -15.31 17.57 19.23
CA LEU A 84 -16.55 16.99 19.77
C LEU A 84 -16.45 16.76 21.29
N PRO A 85 -17.57 16.74 22.04
CA PRO A 85 -17.60 16.38 23.47
C PRO A 85 -17.03 14.98 23.75
N SER A 86 -16.75 14.67 25.01
CA SER A 86 -16.38 13.32 25.44
C SER A 86 -17.62 12.41 25.52
N LEU A 87 -17.47 11.13 25.14
CA LEU A 87 -18.49 10.09 25.27
C LEU A 87 -18.88 9.82 26.74
N LYS A 88 -17.98 10.12 27.69
CA LYS A 88 -18.22 9.97 29.13
C LYS A 88 -19.02 11.14 29.70
N ASP A 89 -19.14 12.25 28.97
CA ASP A 89 -19.73 13.52 29.43
C ASP A 89 -21.18 13.71 28.93
N VAL A 90 -21.66 12.86 28.01
CA VAL A 90 -23.00 12.97 27.40
C VAL A 90 -23.98 11.89 27.90
N PRO A 91 -25.29 12.17 27.94
CA PRO A 91 -26.29 11.19 28.36
C PRO A 91 -26.24 9.90 27.53
N PRO A 92 -26.52 8.71 28.11
CA PRO A 92 -26.46 7.43 27.39
C PRO A 92 -27.28 7.39 26.09
N ALA A 93 -28.39 8.13 26.00
CA ALA A 93 -29.23 8.22 24.81
C ALA A 93 -28.55 8.93 23.62
N ASP A 94 -27.57 9.81 23.87
CA ASP A 94 -26.83 10.56 22.85
C ASP A 94 -25.48 9.92 22.49
N GLN A 95 -24.99 8.95 23.29
CA GLN A 95 -23.66 8.36 23.12
C GLN A 95 -23.48 7.66 21.77
N GLU A 96 -24.45 6.85 21.30
CA GLU A 96 -24.36 6.17 19.99
C GLU A 96 -24.21 7.19 18.84
N LYS A 97 -25.02 8.26 18.88
CA LYS A 97 -25.02 9.34 17.90
C LYS A 97 -23.70 10.12 17.89
N LEU A 98 -23.14 10.40 19.08
CA LEU A 98 -21.82 11.04 19.21
C LEU A 98 -20.69 10.11 18.75
N PHE A 99 -20.78 8.81 19.02
CA PHE A 99 -19.81 7.81 18.58
C PHE A 99 -19.79 7.67 17.06
N ILE A 100 -20.95 7.62 16.40
CA ILE A 100 -21.08 7.69 14.93
C ILE A 100 -20.47 9.00 14.40
N GLN A 101 -20.70 10.13 15.07
CA GLN A 101 -20.11 11.42 14.66
C GLN A 101 -18.57 11.41 14.76
N LYS A 102 -18.00 10.80 15.80
CA LYS A 102 -16.54 10.62 15.97
C LYS A 102 -15.97 9.67 14.91
N LEU A 103 -16.63 8.55 14.60
CA LEU A 103 -16.22 7.63 13.53
C LEU A 103 -16.14 8.34 12.17
N ARG A 104 -17.21 9.05 11.79
CA ARG A 104 -17.26 9.83 10.53
C ARG A 104 -16.20 10.93 10.49
N GLN A 105 -15.96 11.61 11.61
CA GLN A 105 -14.90 12.61 11.71
C GLN A 105 -13.49 12.00 11.54
N CYS A 106 -13.28 10.75 11.98
CA CYS A 106 -12.03 10.03 11.80
C CYS A 106 -11.79 9.56 10.35
N CYS A 107 -12.77 9.65 9.44
CA CYS A 107 -12.55 9.45 8.00
C CYS A 107 -11.74 10.59 7.34
N VAL A 108 -11.54 11.74 8.00
CA VAL A 108 -10.71 12.84 7.47
C VAL A 108 -9.23 12.45 7.47
N LEU A 109 -8.60 12.49 6.30
CA LEU A 109 -7.20 12.12 6.09
C LEU A 109 -6.28 13.34 6.15
N PHE A 110 -5.19 13.22 6.90
CA PHE A 110 -4.17 14.25 7.09
C PHE A 110 -2.88 13.86 6.37
N ASP A 111 -2.17 14.86 5.86
CA ASP A 111 -0.84 14.66 5.30
C ASP A 111 0.20 14.61 6.43
N PHE A 112 1.01 13.54 6.47
CA PHE A 112 2.16 13.37 7.36
C PHE A 112 3.50 13.37 6.61
N VAL A 113 3.48 13.52 5.29
CA VAL A 113 4.60 13.33 4.37
C VAL A 113 5.01 14.64 3.68
N SER A 114 4.11 15.31 2.97
CA SER A 114 4.46 16.51 2.18
C SER A 114 4.58 17.76 3.06
N ASP A 115 3.72 17.87 4.07
CA ASP A 115 3.86 18.84 5.17
C ASP A 115 3.57 18.16 6.52
N PRO A 116 4.59 17.59 7.19
CA PRO A 116 4.43 16.98 8.51
C PRO A 116 3.91 17.94 9.59
N LEU A 117 4.21 19.24 9.45
CA LEU A 117 3.86 20.29 10.42
C LEU A 117 2.50 20.97 10.13
N SER A 118 1.85 20.63 9.02
CA SER A 118 0.44 21.00 8.77
C SER A 118 -0.47 20.49 9.88
N ASP A 119 -1.60 21.19 10.10
CA ASP A 119 -2.76 20.71 10.83
C ASP A 119 -2.54 20.14 12.25
N LEU A 120 -1.44 20.43 12.95
CA LEU A 120 -1.08 19.78 14.24
C LEU A 120 -2.24 19.75 15.25
N LYS A 121 -3.01 20.84 15.35
CA LYS A 121 -4.24 20.96 16.13
C LYS A 121 -5.29 19.91 15.77
N TRP A 122 -5.52 19.70 14.47
CA TRP A 122 -6.54 18.80 13.94
C TRP A 122 -6.06 17.34 13.89
N LYS A 123 -4.77 17.11 13.61
CA LYS A 123 -4.09 15.83 13.81
C LYS A 123 -4.25 15.33 15.25
N GLU A 124 -4.06 16.20 16.24
CA GLU A 124 -4.28 15.85 17.65
C GLU A 124 -5.76 15.61 17.99
N VAL A 125 -6.70 16.40 17.45
CA VAL A 125 -8.14 16.14 17.64
C VAL A 125 -8.53 14.74 17.12
N LYS A 126 -8.04 14.32 15.94
CA LYS A 126 -8.27 12.96 15.44
C LYS A 126 -7.57 11.89 16.29
N ARG A 127 -6.33 12.11 16.72
CA ARG A 127 -5.60 11.17 17.59
C ARG A 127 -6.34 10.94 18.91
N ALA A 128 -6.78 12.02 19.56
CA ALA A 128 -7.56 11.96 20.79
C ALA A 128 -8.91 11.27 20.59
N ALA A 129 -9.64 11.58 19.52
CA ALA A 129 -10.93 10.94 19.21
C ALA A 129 -10.78 9.43 18.94
N LEU A 130 -9.75 8.99 18.20
CA LEU A 130 -9.46 7.57 17.99
C LEU A 130 -9.13 6.87 19.32
N SER A 131 -8.24 7.45 20.14
CA SER A 131 -7.87 6.92 21.46
C SER A 131 -9.07 6.77 22.40
N GLU A 132 -9.96 7.76 22.42
CA GLU A 132 -11.20 7.74 23.20
C GLU A 132 -12.17 6.63 22.72
N MET A 133 -12.28 6.43 21.41
CA MET A 133 -13.11 5.36 20.84
C MET A 133 -12.56 3.96 21.15
N VAL A 134 -11.23 3.79 21.18
CA VAL A 134 -10.57 2.54 21.65
C VAL A 134 -10.92 2.28 23.12
N GLU A 135 -10.78 3.27 24.00
CA GLU A 135 -11.17 3.13 25.41
C GLU A 135 -12.64 2.74 25.56
N TYR A 136 -13.54 3.42 24.84
CA TYR A 136 -14.99 3.24 24.96
C TYR A 136 -15.42 1.81 24.61
N ILE A 137 -15.02 1.27 23.46
CA ILE A 137 -15.39 -0.10 23.06
C ILE A 137 -14.69 -1.20 23.87
N THR A 138 -13.63 -0.86 24.60
CA THR A 138 -12.89 -1.80 25.46
C THR A 138 -13.51 -1.91 26.86
N HIS A 139 -14.04 -0.81 27.41
CA HIS A 139 -14.54 -0.76 28.78
C HIS A 139 -16.08 -0.79 28.89
N ASN A 140 -16.81 -0.42 27.84
CA ASN A 140 -18.27 -0.41 27.83
C ASN A 140 -18.84 -1.60 27.05
N ARG A 141 -19.88 -2.26 27.59
CA ARG A 141 -20.61 -3.35 26.92
C ARG A 141 -21.89 -2.86 26.25
N ASN A 142 -22.34 -3.60 25.24
CA ASN A 142 -23.51 -3.33 24.40
C ASN A 142 -23.43 -2.04 23.56
N VAL A 143 -22.23 -1.46 23.41
CA VAL A 143 -22.01 -0.23 22.61
C VAL A 143 -21.82 -0.50 21.11
N ILE A 144 -21.73 -1.77 20.70
CA ILE A 144 -21.60 -2.19 19.29
C ILE A 144 -22.99 -2.58 18.74
N THR A 145 -23.83 -1.58 18.53
CA THR A 145 -25.18 -1.71 17.97
C THR A 145 -25.15 -1.82 16.43
N GLU A 146 -26.26 -2.22 15.78
CA GLU A 146 -26.29 -2.41 14.31
C GLU A 146 -25.78 -1.20 13.48
N PRO A 147 -26.10 0.06 13.83
CA PRO A 147 -25.61 1.24 13.11
C PRO A 147 -24.09 1.45 13.15
N ILE A 148 -23.39 0.90 14.15
CA ILE A 148 -21.93 1.07 14.31
C ILE A 148 -21.15 0.25 13.27
N TYR A 149 -21.65 -0.92 12.86
CA TYR A 149 -20.95 -1.82 11.93
C TYR A 149 -20.55 -1.17 10.59
N PRO A 150 -21.45 -0.50 9.82
CA PRO A 150 -21.06 0.14 8.58
C PRO A 150 -20.08 1.30 8.82
N GLU A 151 -20.28 2.11 9.87
CA GLU A 151 -19.45 3.27 10.18
C GLU A 151 -18.02 2.87 10.58
N ALA A 152 -17.88 1.84 11.42
CA ALA A 152 -16.58 1.30 11.86
C ALA A 152 -15.80 0.66 10.70
N VAL A 153 -16.47 -0.14 9.87
CA VAL A 153 -15.86 -0.79 8.69
C VAL A 153 -15.50 0.25 7.62
N HIS A 154 -16.32 1.28 7.42
CA HIS A 154 -16.01 2.37 6.50
C HIS A 154 -14.85 3.23 6.99
N MET A 155 -14.82 3.59 8.28
CA MET A 155 -13.73 4.37 8.88
C MET A 155 -12.38 3.63 8.77
N PHE A 156 -12.36 2.33 9.04
CA PHE A 156 -11.18 1.49 8.79
C PHE A 156 -10.79 1.50 7.29
N ALA A 157 -11.72 1.20 6.39
CA ALA A 157 -11.45 1.14 4.96
C ALA A 157 -10.88 2.45 4.39
N VAL A 158 -11.41 3.62 4.80
CA VAL A 158 -10.92 4.94 4.37
C VAL A 158 -9.53 5.27 4.92
N ASN A 159 -9.20 4.80 6.13
CA ASN A 159 -7.90 5.05 6.74
C ASN A 159 -6.81 4.03 6.35
N MET A 160 -7.18 2.83 5.92
CA MET A 160 -6.20 1.77 5.65
C MET A 160 -6.00 1.44 4.16
N PHE A 161 -7.09 1.33 3.38
CA PHE A 161 -7.01 0.83 2.01
C PHE A 161 -6.48 1.90 1.05
N ARG A 162 -5.16 1.86 0.85
CA ARG A 162 -4.37 2.76 0.03
C ARG A 162 -3.51 1.97 -0.96
N THR A 163 -3.13 2.59 -2.07
CA THR A 163 -2.07 2.02 -2.91
C THR A 163 -0.76 2.12 -2.13
N LEU A 164 -0.14 0.97 -1.84
CA LEU A 164 1.22 0.94 -1.33
C LEU A 164 2.17 1.58 -2.38
N PRO A 165 3.27 2.21 -1.94
CA PRO A 165 4.21 2.87 -2.83
C PRO A 165 5.11 1.84 -3.53
N PRO A 166 5.85 2.24 -4.59
CA PRO A 166 6.94 1.40 -5.08
C PRO A 166 7.98 1.22 -3.96
N SER A 167 8.51 0.00 -3.84
CA SER A 167 9.53 -0.37 -2.84
C SER A 167 10.66 0.66 -2.81
N SER A 168 11.09 1.00 -1.61
CA SER A 168 12.19 1.92 -1.35
C SER A 168 13.57 1.27 -1.57
N ASN A 169 13.60 -0.07 -1.64
CA ASN A 169 14.81 -0.88 -1.58
C ASN A 169 15.32 -1.26 -2.98
N PRO A 170 16.64 -1.46 -3.15
CA PRO A 170 17.22 -1.84 -4.44
C PRO A 170 16.89 -3.29 -4.80
N THR A 171 16.41 -3.53 -6.03
CA THR A 171 16.09 -4.88 -6.51
C THR A 171 17.19 -5.42 -7.44
N GLY A 172 17.72 -6.60 -7.12
CA GLY A 172 18.76 -7.27 -7.88
C GLY A 172 19.14 -8.62 -7.24
N ALA A 173 20.01 -9.39 -7.90
CA ALA A 173 20.53 -10.66 -7.37
C ALA A 173 21.75 -10.45 -6.45
N GLU A 174 22.22 -9.20 -6.34
CA GLU A 174 23.34 -8.73 -5.54
C GLU A 174 22.92 -8.04 -4.22
N PHE A 175 21.62 -7.96 -3.93
CA PHE A 175 21.06 -7.37 -2.71
C PHE A 175 20.41 -8.44 -1.84
N ASP A 176 20.65 -8.39 -0.53
CA ASP A 176 20.07 -9.30 0.45
C ASP A 176 18.91 -8.61 1.19
N PRO A 177 17.67 -9.12 1.09
CA PRO A 177 16.52 -8.56 1.81
C PRO A 177 16.65 -8.60 3.35
N GLU A 178 17.60 -9.34 3.93
CA GLU A 178 17.90 -9.24 5.38
C GLU A 178 18.73 -7.99 5.74
N GLU A 179 19.35 -7.29 4.78
CA GLU A 179 20.08 -6.03 5.01
C GLU A 179 19.22 -4.75 4.81
N ASP A 180 17.97 -4.88 4.36
CA ASP A 180 17.08 -3.77 4.03
C ASP A 180 16.62 -2.94 5.26
N GLU A 181 16.77 -1.60 5.22
CA GLU A 181 16.23 -0.70 6.24
C GLU A 181 14.69 -0.49 6.03
N PRO A 182 13.81 -0.91 6.96
CA PRO A 182 12.36 -0.89 6.73
C PRO A 182 11.76 0.53 6.77
N THR A 183 11.09 0.96 5.69
CA THR A 183 10.46 2.28 5.60
C THR A 183 9.23 2.41 6.51
N LEU A 184 9.45 2.98 7.69
CA LEU A 184 8.39 3.25 8.68
C LEU A 184 7.33 4.24 8.17
N GLU A 185 6.08 3.92 8.45
CA GLU A 185 4.90 4.72 8.07
C GLU A 185 4.85 6.06 8.84
N ALA A 186 4.64 7.15 8.09
CA ALA A 186 4.58 8.51 8.62
C ALA A 186 3.20 8.81 9.25
N ALA A 187 2.12 8.24 8.72
CA ALA A 187 0.76 8.37 9.27
C ALA A 187 0.52 7.49 10.52
N TRP A 188 1.53 6.73 10.97
CA TRP A 188 1.40 5.74 12.06
C TRP A 188 0.71 6.24 13.34
N PRO A 189 0.90 7.49 13.82
CA PRO A 189 0.19 8.01 15.00
C PRO A 189 -1.35 8.04 14.88
N HIS A 190 -1.90 7.93 13.66
CA HIS A 190 -3.32 7.68 13.43
C HIS A 190 -3.60 6.20 13.10
N LEU A 191 -2.80 5.58 12.22
CA LEU A 191 -3.06 4.22 11.74
C LEU A 191 -3.00 3.17 12.87
N GLN A 192 -2.07 3.31 13.81
CA GLN A 192 -1.98 2.43 14.98
C GLN A 192 -3.30 2.38 15.75
N LEU A 193 -3.93 3.54 15.98
CA LEU A 193 -5.19 3.64 16.71
C LEU A 193 -6.38 3.16 15.88
N VAL A 194 -6.33 3.25 14.54
CA VAL A 194 -7.34 2.67 13.64
C VAL A 194 -7.27 1.14 13.66
N TYR A 195 -6.06 0.56 13.59
CA TYR A 195 -5.85 -0.88 13.75
C TYR A 195 -6.28 -1.37 15.14
N GLU A 196 -5.87 -0.67 16.20
CA GLU A 196 -6.22 -1.03 17.57
C GLU A 196 -7.74 -0.97 17.79
N PHE A 197 -8.40 0.10 17.33
CA PHE A 197 -9.85 0.24 17.36
C PHE A 197 -10.54 -0.93 16.63
N PHE A 198 -10.12 -1.22 15.39
CA PHE A 198 -10.76 -2.25 14.59
C PHE A 198 -10.52 -3.66 15.15
N LEU A 199 -9.34 -3.90 15.73
CA LEU A 199 -9.04 -5.17 16.42
C LEU A 199 -9.87 -5.32 17.70
N ARG A 200 -9.98 -4.29 18.55
CA ARG A 200 -10.88 -4.33 19.73
C ARG A 200 -12.35 -4.50 19.32
N PHE A 201 -12.79 -3.86 18.24
CA PHE A 201 -14.13 -4.01 17.68
C PHE A 201 -14.38 -5.43 17.19
N LEU A 202 -13.43 -6.05 16.48
CA LEU A 202 -13.50 -7.45 16.06
C LEU A 202 -13.42 -8.43 17.23
N GLU A 203 -12.69 -8.12 18.30
CA GLU A 203 -12.48 -9.00 19.45
C GLU A 203 -13.59 -8.93 20.50
N SER A 204 -14.33 -7.83 20.57
CA SER A 204 -15.41 -7.60 21.54
C SER A 204 -16.38 -8.80 21.66
N PRO A 205 -16.82 -9.15 22.89
CA PRO A 205 -17.81 -10.22 23.10
C PRO A 205 -19.17 -9.88 22.49
N ASP A 206 -19.47 -8.59 22.29
CA ASP A 206 -20.75 -8.11 21.75
C ASP A 206 -20.75 -8.09 20.20
N PHE A 207 -19.62 -8.42 19.56
CA PHE A 207 -19.46 -8.43 18.11
C PHE A 207 -20.23 -9.58 17.44
N GLN A 208 -21.11 -9.26 16.49
CA GLN A 208 -21.97 -10.21 15.78
C GLN A 208 -21.53 -10.41 14.32
N PRO A 209 -20.89 -11.54 13.95
CA PRO A 209 -20.47 -11.82 12.58
C PRO A 209 -21.63 -11.83 11.56
N ASN A 210 -22.86 -12.13 12.02
CA ASN A 210 -24.06 -12.13 11.17
C ASN A 210 -24.48 -10.74 10.68
N ILE A 211 -24.12 -9.67 11.40
CA ILE A 211 -24.31 -8.28 10.97
C ILE A 211 -23.10 -7.86 10.14
N ALA A 212 -21.89 -8.06 10.68
CA ALA A 212 -20.63 -7.61 10.08
C ALA A 212 -20.37 -8.17 8.67
N LYS A 213 -20.83 -9.39 8.36
CA LYS A 213 -20.68 -10.02 7.02
C LYS A 213 -21.39 -9.29 5.87
N LYS A 214 -22.20 -8.26 6.18
CA LYS A 214 -22.79 -7.34 5.18
C LYS A 214 -21.77 -6.30 4.67
N TYR A 215 -20.68 -6.08 5.41
CA TYR A 215 -19.72 -5.00 5.21
C TYR A 215 -18.27 -5.50 5.10
N ILE A 216 -17.92 -6.56 5.83
CA ILE A 216 -16.66 -7.31 5.68
C ILE A 216 -16.93 -8.42 4.65
N ASP A 217 -16.64 -8.13 3.39
CA ASP A 217 -16.90 -8.98 2.23
C ASP A 217 -15.60 -9.46 1.55
N GLN A 218 -15.71 -10.03 0.35
CA GLN A 218 -14.55 -10.46 -0.44
C GLN A 218 -13.68 -9.29 -0.91
N LYS A 219 -14.27 -8.11 -1.20
CA LYS A 219 -13.51 -6.92 -1.59
C LYS A 219 -12.72 -6.37 -0.41
N PHE A 220 -13.33 -6.27 0.78
CA PHE A 220 -12.66 -5.87 2.01
C PHE A 220 -11.46 -6.80 2.30
N VAL A 221 -11.64 -8.12 2.18
CA VAL A 221 -10.55 -9.09 2.35
C VAL A 221 -9.43 -8.92 1.32
N LEU A 222 -9.75 -8.65 0.05
CA LEU A 222 -8.74 -8.42 -0.98
C LEU A 222 -7.89 -7.18 -0.66
N GLN A 223 -8.55 -6.06 -0.35
CA GLN A 223 -7.86 -4.80 -0.03
C GLN A 223 -7.10 -4.86 1.31
N LEU A 224 -7.48 -5.75 2.24
CA LEU A 224 -6.72 -6.04 3.46
C LEU A 224 -5.47 -6.87 3.15
N LEU A 225 -5.56 -7.84 2.25
CA LEU A 225 -4.42 -8.67 1.82
C LEU A 225 -3.39 -7.85 1.01
N GLU A 226 -3.84 -6.90 0.20
CA GLU A 226 -2.97 -5.96 -0.54
C GLU A 226 -2.05 -5.13 0.38
N LEU A 227 -2.38 -4.97 1.66
CA LEU A 227 -1.55 -4.23 2.62
C LEU A 227 -0.42 -5.07 3.25
N PHE A 228 -0.41 -6.41 3.10
CA PHE A 228 0.66 -7.24 3.67
C PHE A 228 2.03 -6.98 3.02
N ASP A 229 2.07 -6.36 1.84
CA ASP A 229 3.32 -5.94 1.18
C ASP A 229 3.89 -4.62 1.75
N SER A 230 3.34 -4.10 2.86
CA SER A 230 3.84 -2.89 3.52
C SER A 230 5.25 -3.09 4.09
N GLU A 231 6.16 -2.16 3.82
CA GLU A 231 7.53 -2.19 4.36
C GLU A 231 7.55 -2.11 5.91
N ASP A 232 6.52 -1.53 6.54
CA ASP A 232 6.46 -1.34 7.99
C ASP A 232 6.04 -2.63 8.73
N PRO A 233 6.93 -3.28 9.51
CA PRO A 233 6.62 -4.53 10.19
C PRO A 233 5.53 -4.37 11.26
N ARG A 234 5.34 -3.16 11.79
CA ARG A 234 4.29 -2.86 12.79
C ARG A 234 2.90 -2.94 12.14
N GLU A 235 2.80 -2.54 10.87
CA GLU A 235 1.56 -2.69 10.10
C GLU A 235 1.28 -4.16 9.82
N ARG A 236 2.29 -4.93 9.42
CA ARG A 236 2.12 -6.37 9.09
C ARG A 236 1.67 -7.22 10.27
N ASP A 237 2.15 -6.97 11.49
CA ASP A 237 1.70 -7.71 12.69
C ASP A 237 0.22 -7.41 13.06
N PHE A 238 -0.21 -6.16 12.93
CA PHE A 238 -1.63 -5.78 13.07
C PHE A 238 -2.50 -6.39 11.95
N LEU A 239 -2.01 -6.44 10.71
CA LEU A 239 -2.69 -7.06 9.57
C LEU A 239 -2.86 -8.57 9.77
N LYS A 240 -1.78 -9.29 10.13
CA LYS A 240 -1.79 -10.71 10.51
C LYS A 240 -2.86 -11.01 11.54
N THR A 241 -2.83 -10.28 12.66
CA THR A 241 -3.79 -10.46 13.76
C THR A 241 -5.22 -10.16 13.31
N THR A 242 -5.43 -9.10 12.54
CA THR A 242 -6.75 -8.71 11.99
C THR A 242 -7.30 -9.78 11.04
N LEU A 243 -6.47 -10.25 10.09
CA LEU A 243 -6.83 -11.29 9.13
C LEU A 243 -7.14 -12.62 9.84
N HIS A 244 -6.35 -13.00 10.85
CA HIS A 244 -6.59 -14.18 11.67
C HIS A 244 -7.96 -14.10 12.38
N ARG A 245 -8.30 -12.96 13.00
CA ARG A 245 -9.62 -12.76 13.63
C ARG A 245 -10.76 -12.84 12.61
N ILE A 246 -10.58 -12.28 11.41
CA ILE A 246 -11.56 -12.37 10.30
C ILE A 246 -11.72 -13.82 9.84
N TYR A 247 -10.63 -14.54 9.56
CA TYR A 247 -10.64 -15.95 9.16
C TYR A 247 -11.32 -16.83 10.22
N GLY A 248 -11.04 -16.58 11.50
CA GLY A 248 -11.71 -17.21 12.63
C GLY A 248 -13.22 -17.00 12.62
N LYS A 249 -13.68 -15.74 12.61
CA LYS A 249 -15.11 -15.38 12.77
C LYS A 249 -15.98 -15.58 11.51
N PHE A 250 -15.42 -15.48 10.30
CA PHE A 250 -16.19 -15.51 9.04
C PHE A 250 -15.97 -16.79 8.22
N LEU A 251 -16.70 -17.85 8.55
CA LEU A 251 -16.63 -19.16 7.87
C LEU A 251 -16.76 -19.05 6.34
N GLY A 252 -17.64 -18.18 5.85
CA GLY A 252 -17.87 -17.96 4.41
C GLY A 252 -16.71 -17.29 3.67
N LEU A 253 -15.82 -16.57 4.38
CA LEU A 253 -14.63 -15.94 3.79
C LEU A 253 -13.42 -16.87 3.77
N ARG A 254 -13.38 -17.92 4.60
CA ARG A 254 -12.21 -18.82 4.75
C ARG A 254 -11.72 -19.43 3.43
N ALA A 255 -12.63 -19.83 2.54
CA ALA A 255 -12.26 -20.40 1.24
C ALA A 255 -11.68 -19.33 0.28
N TYR A 256 -12.18 -18.09 0.37
CA TYR A 256 -11.68 -16.96 -0.41
C TYR A 256 -10.30 -16.50 0.08
N ILE A 257 -10.13 -16.34 1.41
CA ILE A 257 -8.85 -15.97 2.05
C ILE A 257 -7.74 -16.93 1.61
N ARG A 258 -7.92 -18.25 1.78
CA ARG A 258 -6.91 -19.24 1.35
C ARG A 258 -6.63 -19.18 -0.14
N LYS A 259 -7.63 -18.93 -0.99
CA LYS A 259 -7.41 -18.78 -2.44
C LYS A 259 -6.53 -17.55 -2.74
N GLN A 260 -6.77 -16.41 -2.08
CA GLN A 260 -5.99 -15.21 -2.33
C GLN A 260 -4.58 -15.27 -1.74
N ILE A 261 -4.38 -15.89 -0.57
CA ILE A 261 -3.04 -16.17 -0.04
C ILE A 261 -2.27 -17.09 -0.99
N ASN A 262 -2.90 -18.16 -1.50
CA ASN A 262 -2.28 -19.00 -2.52
C ASN A 262 -1.93 -18.21 -3.79
N ASN A 263 -2.76 -17.27 -4.24
CA ASN A 263 -2.46 -16.42 -5.39
C ASN A 263 -1.25 -15.49 -5.13
N ILE A 264 -1.13 -14.94 -3.92
CA ILE A 264 0.04 -14.14 -3.48
C ILE A 264 1.30 -15.02 -3.50
N PHE A 265 1.25 -16.22 -2.92
CA PHE A 265 2.38 -17.16 -2.94
C PHE A 265 2.74 -17.63 -4.36
N TYR A 266 1.77 -17.87 -5.24
CA TYR A 266 2.06 -18.20 -6.64
C TYR A 266 2.76 -17.04 -7.36
N ARG A 267 2.30 -15.80 -7.16
CA ARG A 267 2.92 -14.61 -7.74
C ARG A 267 4.33 -14.38 -7.20
N PHE A 268 4.53 -14.53 -5.89
CA PHE A 268 5.84 -14.47 -5.25
C PHE A 268 6.81 -15.51 -5.83
N ILE A 269 6.41 -16.78 -5.88
CA ILE A 269 7.27 -17.91 -6.31
C ILE A 269 7.54 -17.94 -7.82
N TYR A 270 6.63 -17.44 -8.67
CA TYR A 270 6.70 -17.62 -10.13
C TYR A 270 6.69 -16.33 -10.96
N GLU A 271 6.52 -15.14 -10.36
CA GLU A 271 6.48 -13.86 -11.11
C GLU A 271 7.38 -12.76 -10.53
N THR A 272 7.45 -12.58 -9.19
CA THR A 272 8.08 -11.39 -8.59
C THR A 272 9.29 -11.63 -7.70
N GLU A 273 9.40 -12.80 -7.05
CA GLU A 273 10.44 -13.15 -6.06
C GLU A 273 10.60 -12.16 -4.87
N HIS A 274 9.71 -11.16 -4.78
CA HIS A 274 9.64 -10.11 -3.76
C HIS A 274 8.20 -9.98 -3.25
N HIS A 275 8.02 -10.01 -1.92
CA HIS A 275 6.81 -9.61 -1.19
C HIS A 275 7.12 -9.50 0.32
N ASN A 276 6.84 -8.35 0.95
CA ASN A 276 7.31 -8.05 2.32
C ASN A 276 6.65 -8.89 3.43
N GLY A 277 5.40 -9.35 3.21
CA GLY A 277 4.59 -10.02 4.23
C GLY A 277 4.50 -11.54 4.12
N ILE A 278 5.49 -12.23 3.55
CA ILE A 278 5.41 -13.70 3.38
C ILE A 278 5.43 -14.44 4.72
N ALA A 279 6.24 -14.01 5.69
CA ALA A 279 6.31 -14.64 7.01
C ALA A 279 4.97 -14.50 7.76
N GLU A 280 4.39 -13.30 7.77
CA GLU A 280 3.13 -12.97 8.44
C GLU A 280 1.89 -13.59 7.77
N LEU A 281 2.03 -14.15 6.56
CA LEU A 281 1.01 -14.94 5.86
C LEU A 281 1.16 -16.46 6.07
N LEU A 282 2.23 -16.91 6.74
CA LEU A 282 2.49 -18.31 7.10
C LEU A 282 2.13 -18.65 8.57
N GLU A 283 1.91 -17.63 9.41
CA GLU A 283 1.47 -17.72 10.82
C GLU A 283 -0.07 -17.85 11.03
#